data_AF-S6TVV7-F1
#
_entry.id   AF-S6TVV7-F1
#
_cell.length_a   1.000
_cell.length_b   1.000
_cell.length_c   1.000
_cell.angle_alpha   90.00
_cell.angle_beta   90.00
_cell.angle_gamma   90.00
#
_symmetry.space_group_name_H-M   'P 1'
#
loop_
_entity.id
_entity.type
_entity.pdbx_description
1 polymer ?
#
loop_
_entity_poly.entity_id
_entity_poly.type
_entity_poly.pdbx_seq_one_letter_code
_entity_poly.pdbx_strand_id
1 'polypeptide(L)'
;MWQSYFNGLLIAAGLIMAIGTQNAFVLAQGLRREHHVPVAMLCVVCDAILVAAGVFGLANVLAQNPTLLAVARWGGVIFLTWY
;
A
#
# COMPACT_ATOMS: atom_id res chain seq x y z
N MET A 1 -19.36 -20.09 -16.55
CA MET A 1 -19.79 -19.24 -15.41
C MET A 1 -19.02 -19.57 -14.13
N TRP A 2 -19.00 -20.84 -13.67
CA TRP A 2 -18.27 -21.24 -12.46
C TRP A 2 -16.74 -20.97 -12.50
N GLN A 3 -16.12 -21.20 -13.67
CA GLN A 3 -14.69 -20.92 -13.88
C GLN A 3 -14.34 -19.44 -13.74
N SER A 4 -15.17 -18.52 -14.24
CA SER A 4 -14.94 -17.08 -14.09
C SER A 4 -15.08 -16.61 -12.64
N TYR A 5 -16.02 -17.19 -11.89
CA TYR A 5 -16.17 -16.93 -10.46
C TYR A 5 -14.94 -17.37 -9.66
N PHE A 6 -14.46 -18.60 -9.91
CA PHE A 6 -13.25 -19.11 -9.26
C PHE A 6 -12.00 -18.30 -9.63
N ASN A 7 -11.86 -17.91 -10.90
CA ASN A 7 -10.72 -17.14 -11.36
C ASN A 7 -10.73 -15.72 -10.77
N GLY A 8 -11.91 -15.07 -10.74
CA GLY A 8 -12.08 -13.77 -10.07
C GLY A 8 -11.82 -13.84 -8.56
N LEU A 9 -12.28 -14.90 -7.89
CA LEU A 9 -12.01 -15.13 -6.47
C LEU A 9 -10.52 -15.35 -6.20
N LEU A 10 -9.83 -16.12 -7.04
CA LEU A 10 -8.39 -16.38 -6.93
C LEU A 10 -7.55 -15.12 -7.18
N ILE A 11 -7.94 -14.30 -8.15
CA ILE A 11 -7.26 -13.03 -8.44
C ILE A 11 -7.47 -12.04 -7.29
N ALA A 12 -8.71 -11.88 -6.80
CA ALA A 12 -9.01 -11.03 -5.65
C ALA A 12 -8.31 -11.54 -4.38
N ALA A 13 -8.28 -12.86 -4.17
CA ALA A 13 -7.52 -13.47 -3.08
C ALA A 13 -6.02 -13.22 -3.25
N GLY A 14 -5.43 -13.34 -4.44
CA GLY A 14 -4.01 -13.05 -4.66
C GLY A 14 -3.62 -11.58 -4.42
N LEU A 15 -4.50 -10.64 -4.81
CA LEU A 15 -4.32 -9.21 -4.60
C LEU A 15 -4.47 -8.79 -3.12
N ILE A 16 -5.38 -9.41 -2.37
CA ILE A 16 -5.62 -9.11 -0.95
C ILE A 16 -4.68 -9.92 -0.03
N MET A 17 -4.32 -11.16 -0.42
CA MET A 17 -3.41 -12.06 0.30
C MET A 17 -1.94 -11.69 0.08
N ALA A 18 -1.63 -10.71 -0.76
CA ALA A 18 -0.37 -9.98 -0.66
C ALA A 18 -0.36 -9.20 0.67
N ILE A 19 -0.34 -9.93 1.78
CA ILE A 19 -0.12 -9.40 3.11
C ILE A 19 1.29 -8.83 3.07
N GLY A 20 1.38 -7.51 2.99
CA GLY A 20 2.65 -6.81 3.08
C GLY A 20 3.39 -7.22 4.36
N THR A 21 4.72 -7.17 4.33
CA THR A 21 5.58 -7.62 5.45
C THR A 21 5.17 -6.98 6.79
N GLN A 22 4.73 -5.72 6.79
CA GLN A 22 4.17 -5.03 7.96
C GLN A 22 2.87 -5.67 8.48
N ASN A 23 1.90 -5.92 7.60
CA ASN A 23 0.61 -6.52 7.99
C ASN A 23 0.76 -7.99 8.42
N ALA A 24 1.71 -8.73 7.84
CA ALA A 24 2.01 -10.11 8.24
C ALA A 24 2.61 -10.16 9.65
N PHE A 25 3.50 -9.22 9.97
CA PHE A 25 4.11 -9.11 11.28
C PHE A 25 3.09 -8.72 12.36
N VAL A 26 2.23 -7.75 12.08
CA VAL A 26 1.12 -7.37 12.98
C VAL A 26 0.19 -8.55 13.23
N LEU A 27 -0.16 -9.31 12.18
CA LEU A 27 -1.03 -10.49 12.30
C LEU A 27 -0.35 -11.63 13.07
N ALA A 28 0.95 -11.84 12.88
CA ALA A 28 1.73 -12.85 13.62
C ALA A 28 1.83 -12.53 15.11
N GLN A 29 2.01 -11.25 15.47
CA GLN A 29 1.95 -10.75 16.85
C GLN A 29 0.52 -10.87 17.42
N GLY A 30 -0.50 -10.59 16.59
CA GLY A 30 -1.92 -10.79 16.88
C GLY A 30 -2.27 -12.24 17.26
N LEU A 31 -1.81 -13.21 16.44
CA LEU A 31 -2.02 -14.63 16.69
C LEU A 31 -1.30 -15.13 17.95
N ARG A 32 -0.11 -14.58 18.26
CA ARG A 32 0.65 -14.91 19.47
C ARG A 32 0.07 -14.28 20.74
N ARG A 33 -0.93 -13.39 20.63
CA ARG A 33 -1.56 -12.62 21.73
C ARG A 33 -0.60 -11.81 22.60
N GLU A 34 0.66 -11.66 22.19
CA GLU A 34 1.64 -10.81 22.85
C GLU A 34 1.68 -9.45 22.16
N HIS A 35 1.40 -8.37 22.90
CA HIS A 35 1.64 -6.98 22.48
C HIS A 35 1.13 -6.58 21.08
N HIS A 36 0.06 -7.21 20.58
CA HIS A 36 -0.49 -6.95 19.26
C HIS A 36 -1.04 -5.52 19.07
N VAL A 37 -1.68 -4.96 20.12
CA VAL A 37 -2.22 -3.59 20.10
C VAL A 37 -1.12 -2.52 19.94
N PRO A 38 -0.03 -2.51 20.72
CA PRO A 38 1.01 -1.50 20.55
C PRO A 38 1.76 -1.62 19.21
N VAL A 39 1.97 -2.84 18.69
CA VAL A 39 2.60 -3.03 17.37
C VAL A 39 1.70 -2.49 16.25
N ALA A 40 0.39 -2.77 16.32
CA ALA A 40 -0.57 -2.21 15.37
C ALA A 40 -0.63 -0.68 15.44
N MET A 41 -0.67 -0.11 16.64
CA MET A 41 -0.67 1.35 16.84
C MET A 41 0.59 2.00 16.26
N LEU A 42 1.76 1.40 16.45
CA LEU A 42 3.01 1.90 15.86
C LEU A 42 2.96 1.89 14.33
N CYS A 43 2.49 0.80 13.72
CA CYS A 43 2.34 0.72 12.26
C CYS A 43 1.37 1.79 11.75
N VAL A 44 0.21 1.96 12.38
CA VAL A 44 -0.78 2.96 11.99
C VAL A 44 -0.20 4.39 12.09
N VAL A 45 0.56 4.69 13.15
CA VAL A 45 1.22 5.99 13.30
C VAL A 45 2.27 6.21 12.21
N CYS A 46 3.09 5.20 11.90
CA CYS A 46 4.07 5.28 10.81
C CYS A 46 3.39 5.51 9.46
N ASP A 47 2.33 4.76 9.15
CA ASP A 47 1.59 4.92 7.88
C ASP A 47 0.93 6.30 7.79
N ALA A 48 0.33 6.77 8.87
CA ALA A 48 -0.25 8.12 8.92
C ALA A 48 0.81 9.21 8.70
N ILE A 49 2.00 9.08 9.29
CA ILE A 49 3.11 10.01 9.09
C ILE A 49 3.61 9.97 7.64
N LEU A 50 3.82 8.78 7.08
CA LEU A 50 4.29 8.63 5.70
C LEU A 50 3.28 9.17 4.68
N VAL A 51 1.98 8.89 4.88
CA VAL A 51 0.92 9.44 4.03
C VAL A 51 0.86 10.96 4.17
N ALA A 52 0.91 11.50 5.40
CA ALA A 52 0.91 12.95 5.61
C ALA A 52 2.14 13.61 4.97
N ALA A 53 3.33 13.02 5.12
CA ALA A 53 4.56 13.52 4.50
C ALA A 53 4.48 13.46 2.96
N GLY A 54 3.88 12.41 2.39
CA GLY A 54 3.63 12.32 0.96
C GLY A 54 2.65 13.40 0.47
N VAL A 55 1.51 13.55 1.15
CA VAL A 55 0.47 14.50 0.74
C VAL A 55 0.90 15.95 0.92
N PHE A 56 1.49 16.31 2.06
CA PHE A 56 1.88 17.70 2.32
C PHE A 56 3.26 18.05 1.76
N GLY A 57 4.20 17.10 1.74
CA GLY A 57 5.57 17.32 1.28
C GLY A 57 5.71 17.12 -0.23
N LEU A 58 5.45 15.89 -0.70
CA LEU A 58 5.69 15.54 -2.10
C LEU A 58 4.76 16.28 -3.06
N ALA A 59 3.48 16.48 -2.71
CA ALA A 59 2.56 17.22 -3.56
C ALA A 59 2.99 18.68 -3.76
N ASN A 60 3.52 19.32 -2.71
CA ASN A 60 4.00 20.70 -2.78
C ASN A 60 5.29 20.82 -3.61
N VAL A 61 6.17 19.82 -3.53
CA VAL A 61 7.39 19.74 -4.36
C VAL A 61 7.06 19.50 -5.83
N LEU A 62 6.09 18.61 -6.12
CA LEU A 62 5.62 18.35 -7.48
C LEU A 62 4.92 19.58 -8.09
N ALA A 63 4.16 20.34 -7.28
CA ALA A 63 3.51 21.56 -7.75
C ALA A 63 4.50 22.66 -8.15
N GLN A 64 5.68 22.71 -7.53
CA GLN A 64 6.72 23.71 -7.82
C GLN A 64 7.60 23.34 -9.03
N ASN A 65 7.71 22.05 -9.38
CA ASN A 65 8.56 21.58 -10.47
C ASN A 65 7.78 20.81 -11.55
N PRO A 66 7.44 21.46 -12.69
CA PRO A 66 6.66 20.83 -13.76
C PRO A 66 7.37 19.63 -14.42
N THR A 67 8.70 19.58 -14.39
CA THR A 67 9.50 18.44 -14.87
C THR A 67 9.35 17.21 -13.99
N LEU A 68 9.40 17.35 -12.66
CA LEU A 68 9.16 16.25 -11.72
C LEU A 68 7.73 15.69 -11.85
N LEU A 69 6.76 16.59 -12.00
CA LEU A 69 5.36 16.19 -12.18
C LEU A 69 5.16 15.38 -13.48
N ALA A 70 5.83 15.78 -14.57
CA ALA A 70 5.79 15.03 -15.82
C ALA A 70 6.43 13.63 -15.66
N VAL A 71 7.59 13.52 -15.01
CA VAL A 71 8.26 12.24 -14.75
C VAL A 71 7.40 11.33 -13.87
N ALA A 72 6.84 11.86 -12.77
CA ALA A 72 5.96 11.10 -11.88
C ALA A 72 4.69 10.61 -12.60
N ARG A 73 4.09 11.46 -13.45
CA ARG A 73 2.91 11.08 -14.26
C ARG A 73 3.23 9.97 -15.24
N TRP A 74 4.31 10.10 -16.01
CA TRP A 74 4.70 9.08 -16.98
C TRP A 74 5.19 7.78 -16.32
N GLY A 75 5.89 7.88 -15.18
CA GLY A 75 6.24 6.72 -14.35
C GLY A 75 5.00 5.98 -13.85
N GLY A 76 3.98 6.70 -13.38
CA GLY A 76 2.70 6.12 -12.99
C GLY A 76 1.97 5.42 -14.14
N VAL A 77 1.97 6.01 -15.35
CA VAL A 77 1.40 5.39 -16.55
C VAL A 77 2.11 4.08 -16.88
N ILE A 78 3.45 4.07 -16.89
CA ILE A 78 4.23 2.85 -17.18
C ILE A 78 3.94 1.77 -16.13
N PHE A 79 3.92 2.14 -14.85
CA PHE A 79 3.61 1.22 -13.76
C PHE A 79 2.23 0.60 -13.91
N LEU A 80 1.18 1.40 -14.13
CA LEU A 80 -0.20 0.92 -14.31
C LEU A 80 -0.40 0.12 -15.61
N THR A 81 0.43 0.35 -16.62
CA THR A 81 0.35 -0.41 -17.87
C THR A 81 1.06 -1.77 -17.74
N TRP A 82 2.05 -1.87 -16.87
CA TRP A 82 2.82 -3.09 -16.62
C TRP A 82 2.21 -3.99 -15.55
N TYR A 83 1.59 -3.38 -14.53
CA TYR A 83 0.94 -4.06 -13.40
C TYR A 83 -0.45 -4.58 -13.78
#